data_AF-A0A6A3IMC0-F1
#
_entry.id   AF-A0A6A3IMC0-F1
#
_cell.length_a   1.000
_cell.length_b   1.000
_cell.length_c   1.000
_cell.angle_alpha   90.00
_cell.angle_beta   90.00
_cell.angle_gamma   90.00
#
_symmetry.space_group_name_H-M   'P 1'
#
loop_
_entity.id
_entity.type
_entity.pdbx_description
1 polymer ?
#
loop_
_entity_poly.entity_id
_entity_poly.type
_entity_poly.pdbx_seq_one_letter_code
_entity_poly.pdbx_strand_id
1 'polypeptide(L)'
;MATLPAGCKVLPSSGWTPIAVVENVYILPGIPSMVKDMLTCNEDHFVGVPIHRVIVSTLEYESTIAASYKALQKKHPNVILGSYVNLTEEKTGTRDASFNTRLTVEGRNAEEVKEIGNELVELFKGKIVDPGTAV
;
A
#
# COMPACT_ATOMS: atom_id res chain seq x y z
N MET A 1 -24.41 22.74 -7.46
CA MET A 1 -23.60 23.15 -6.30
C MET A 1 -24.07 22.35 -5.10
N ALA A 2 -23.18 21.71 -4.34
CA ALA A 2 -23.57 20.86 -3.21
C ALA A 2 -23.92 21.74 -2.00
N THR A 3 -25.01 21.41 -1.31
CA THR A 3 -25.35 22.02 -0.02
C THR A 3 -24.50 21.35 1.05
N LEU A 4 -23.74 22.14 1.80
CA LEU A 4 -22.92 21.63 2.89
C LEU A 4 -23.67 21.76 4.23
N PRO A 5 -23.49 20.80 5.15
CA PRO A 5 -24.10 20.87 6.47
C PRO A 5 -23.56 22.06 7.27
N ALA A 6 -24.42 22.65 8.11
CA ALA A 6 -24.02 23.79 8.94
C ALA A 6 -22.85 23.41 9.87
N GLY A 7 -21.85 24.29 9.96
CA GLY A 7 -20.66 24.07 10.78
C GLY A 7 -19.57 23.21 10.14
N CYS A 8 -19.72 22.79 8.88
CA CYS A 8 -18.65 22.10 8.16
C CYS A 8 -17.45 23.02 7.92
N LYS A 9 -16.25 22.46 7.96
CA LYS A 9 -15.04 23.10 7.44
C LYS A 9 -14.86 22.72 5.97
N VAL A 10 -14.34 23.64 5.19
CA VAL A 10 -14.01 23.41 3.79
C VAL A 10 -12.50 23.45 3.64
N LEU A 11 -11.91 22.38 3.12
CA LEU A 11 -10.49 22.34 2.80
C LEU A 11 -10.27 22.64 1.31
N PRO A 12 -9.14 23.29 0.96
CA PRO A 12 -8.78 23.53 -0.43
C PRO A 12 -8.56 22.20 -1.16
N SER A 13 -8.88 22.19 -2.45
CA SER A 13 -8.67 21.05 -3.34
C SER A 13 -7.98 21.50 -4.61
N SER A 14 -7.15 20.64 -5.18
CA SER A 14 -6.61 20.80 -6.54
C SER A 14 -7.68 20.70 -7.64
N GLY A 15 -8.86 20.17 -7.32
CA GLY A 15 -9.99 20.04 -8.23
C GLY A 15 -11.07 21.12 -8.08
N TRP A 16 -12.05 21.08 -8.97
CA TRP A 16 -13.27 21.89 -9.01
C TRP A 16 -14.29 21.63 -7.88
N THR A 17 -14.06 20.66 -7.00
CA THR A 17 -14.96 20.33 -5.89
C THR A 17 -14.21 20.42 -4.55
N PRO A 18 -14.72 21.11 -3.53
CA PRO A 18 -14.06 21.19 -2.22
C PRO A 18 -14.12 19.87 -1.44
N ILE A 19 -13.25 19.72 -0.44
CA ILE A 19 -13.39 18.69 0.60
C ILE A 19 -14.22 19.28 1.74
N ALA A 20 -15.34 18.65 2.08
CA ALA A 20 -16.14 19.03 3.24
C ALA A 20 -15.75 18.16 4.43
N VAL A 21 -15.50 18.80 5.56
CA VAL A 21 -15.13 18.14 6.82
C VAL A 21 -16.20 18.41 7.86
N VAL A 22 -16.79 17.34 8.37
CA VAL A 22 -17.77 17.37 9.46
C VAL A 22 -17.15 16.62 10.62
N GLU A 23 -16.72 17.35 11.65
CA GLU A 23 -15.97 16.81 12.77
C GLU A 23 -14.73 16.02 12.31
N ASN A 24 -14.74 14.68 12.42
CA ASN A 24 -13.68 13.77 11.99
C ASN A 24 -13.98 13.04 10.66
N VAL A 25 -15.05 13.44 9.95
CA VAL A 25 -15.48 12.83 8.69
C VAL A 25 -15.08 13.71 7.51
N TYR A 26 -14.31 13.15 6.58
CA TYR A 26 -13.87 13.80 5.34
C TYR A 26 -14.72 13.30 4.17
N ILE A 27 -15.36 14.21 3.45
CA ILE A 27 -16.18 13.90 2.28
C ILE A 27 -15.36 14.14 1.02
N LEU A 28 -15.07 13.06 0.29
CA LEU A 28 -14.23 13.04 -0.90
C LEU A 28 -15.05 12.62 -2.14
N PRO A 29 -14.66 13.05 -3.35
CA PRO A 29 -15.35 12.68 -4.58
C PRO A 29 -15.10 11.21 -4.94
N GLY A 30 -15.96 10.62 -5.77
CA GLY A 30 -15.82 9.23 -6.22
C GLY A 30 -14.72 8.97 -7.26
N ILE A 31 -13.98 10.01 -7.70
CA ILE A 31 -12.97 9.90 -8.76
C ILE A 31 -11.60 9.63 -8.12
N PRO A 32 -10.96 8.46 -8.32
CA PRO A 32 -9.74 8.08 -7.61
C PRO A 32 -8.57 9.04 -7.78
N SER A 33 -8.35 9.59 -8.98
CA SER A 33 -7.29 10.58 -9.22
C SER A 33 -7.51 11.85 -8.41
N MET A 34 -8.75 12.33 -8.37
CA MET A 34 -9.11 13.51 -7.59
C MET A 34 -8.99 13.28 -6.09
N VAL A 35 -9.36 12.09 -5.60
CA VAL A 35 -9.13 11.69 -4.20
C VAL A 35 -7.65 11.75 -3.87
N LYS A 36 -6.79 11.19 -4.72
CA LYS A 36 -5.34 11.19 -4.53
C LYS A 36 -4.81 12.62 -4.42
N ASP A 37 -5.14 13.48 -5.38
CA ASP A 37 -4.65 14.87 -5.38
C ASP A 37 -5.17 15.66 -4.16
N MET A 38 -6.42 15.43 -3.77
CA MET A 38 -7.02 16.05 -2.58
C MET A 38 -6.35 15.64 -1.27
N LEU A 39 -6.01 14.36 -1.13
CA LEU A 39 -5.26 13.87 0.02
C LEU A 39 -3.85 14.45 0.03
N THR A 40 -3.16 14.48 -1.11
CA THR A 40 -1.83 15.10 -1.24
C THR A 40 -1.84 16.60 -0.92
N CYS A 41 -2.83 17.36 -1.38
CA CYS A 41 -2.92 18.79 -1.07
C CYS A 41 -3.19 19.09 0.42
N ASN A 42 -3.68 18.12 1.19
CA ASN A 42 -4.06 18.29 2.58
C ASN A 42 -3.34 17.29 3.50
N GLU A 43 -2.12 16.86 3.15
CA GLU A 43 -1.35 15.87 3.92
C GLU A 43 -1.14 16.26 5.39
N ASP A 44 -1.05 17.56 5.69
CA ASP A 44 -0.95 18.09 7.06
C ASP A 44 -2.15 17.74 7.96
N HIS A 45 -3.29 17.36 7.38
CA HIS A 45 -4.47 16.90 8.11
C HIS A 45 -4.42 15.41 8.45
N PHE A 46 -3.57 14.64 7.77
CA PHE A 46 -3.47 13.18 7.88
C PHE A 46 -2.14 12.76 8.53
N VAL A 47 -1.81 13.42 9.64
CA VAL A 47 -0.58 13.14 10.40
C VAL A 47 -0.82 12.02 11.41
N GLY A 48 0.11 11.06 11.44
CA GLY A 48 0.10 9.95 12.37
C GLY A 48 1.48 9.31 12.47
N VAL A 49 1.54 8.15 13.11
CA VAL A 49 2.78 7.35 13.12
C VAL A 49 3.00 6.79 11.71
N PRO A 50 4.14 7.09 11.05
CA PRO A 50 4.39 6.62 9.70
C PRO A 50 4.47 5.08 9.68
N ILE A 51 3.92 4.50 8.61
CA ILE A 51 4.05 3.08 8.32
C ILE A 51 5.00 2.98 7.13
N HIS A 52 6.08 2.23 7.31
CA HIS A 52 7.04 1.93 6.26
C HIS A 52 6.66 0.61 5.62
N ARG A 53 6.73 0.57 4.28
CA ARG A 53 6.40 -0.62 3.50
C ARG A 53 7.50 -0.94 2.50
N VAL A 54 7.90 -2.20 2.44
CA VAL A 54 8.72 -2.77 1.38
C VAL A 54 7.92 -3.83 0.64
N ILE A 55 7.99 -3.80 -0.69
CA ILE A 55 7.34 -4.78 -1.57
C ILE A 55 8.42 -5.57 -2.30
N VAL A 56 8.38 -6.89 -2.18
CA VAL A 56 9.30 -7.81 -2.86
C VAL A 56 8.52 -8.68 -3.83
N SER A 57 8.84 -8.60 -5.11
CA SER A 57 8.28 -9.48 -6.14
C SER A 57 9.16 -10.70 -6.32
N THR A 58 8.59 -11.91 -6.27
CA THR A 58 9.28 -13.17 -6.53
C THR A 58 8.58 -13.99 -7.62
N LEU A 59 9.36 -14.81 -8.31
CA LEU A 59 8.87 -15.84 -9.24
C LEU A 59 8.49 -17.14 -8.52
N GLU A 60 8.70 -17.22 -7.21
CA GLU A 60 8.27 -18.37 -6.42
C GLU A 60 6.74 -18.37 -6.20
N TYR A 61 6.18 -19.57 -6.09
CA TYR A 61 4.77 -19.78 -5.77
C TYR A 61 4.53 -19.67 -4.26
N GLU A 62 3.35 -19.18 -3.87
CA GLU A 62 2.97 -19.02 -2.46
C GLU A 62 3.15 -20.32 -1.65
N SER A 63 2.75 -21.46 -2.22
CA SER A 63 2.88 -22.77 -1.58
C SER A 63 4.33 -23.10 -1.20
N THR A 64 5.31 -22.68 -2.00
CA THR A 64 6.74 -22.95 -1.76
C THR A 64 7.27 -22.07 -0.63
N ILE A 65 6.85 -20.81 -0.57
CA ILE A 65 7.39 -19.82 0.35
C ILE A 65 6.67 -19.81 1.70
N ALA A 66 5.43 -20.31 1.77
CA ALA A 66 4.56 -20.20 2.96
C ALA A 66 5.20 -20.68 4.27
N ALA A 67 5.95 -21.80 4.25
CA ALA A 67 6.59 -22.34 5.44
C ALA A 67 7.70 -21.42 5.98
N SER A 68 8.61 -20.99 5.11
CA SER A 68 9.70 -20.06 5.44
C SER A 68 9.16 -18.69 5.83
N TYR A 69 8.13 -18.20 5.12
CA TYR A 69 7.49 -16.92 5.38
C TYR A 69 6.80 -16.89 6.76
N LYS A 70 6.13 -17.98 7.14
CA LYS A 70 5.53 -18.14 8.48
C LYS A 70 6.58 -18.21 9.59
N ALA A 71 7.73 -18.83 9.34
CA ALA A 71 8.83 -18.85 10.29
C ALA A 71 9.41 -17.44 10.51
N LEU A 72 9.56 -16.66 9.43
CA LEU A 72 9.99 -15.26 9.49
C LEU A 72 8.98 -14.39 10.26
N GLN A 73 7.69 -14.54 10.00
CA GLN A 73 6.63 -13.82 10.72
C GLN A 73 6.68 -14.08 12.23
N LYS A 74 6.99 -15.30 12.66
CA LYS A 74 7.14 -15.64 14.09
C LYS A 74 8.34 -14.95 14.74
N LYS A 75 9.42 -14.70 13.99
CA LYS A 75 10.60 -14.00 14.50
C LYS A 75 10.35 -12.50 14.69
N HIS A 76 9.47 -11.91 13.85
CA HIS A 76 9.16 -10.47 13.85
C HIS A 76 7.67 -10.22 14.13
N PRO A 77 7.20 -10.38 15.39
CA PRO A 77 5.78 -10.21 15.72
C PRO A 77 5.27 -8.77 15.59
N ASN A 78 6.17 -7.79 15.54
CA ASN A 78 5.83 -6.37 15.43
C ASN A 78 5.69 -5.89 13.98
N VAL A 79 5.99 -6.76 13.01
CA VAL A 79 5.96 -6.46 11.58
C VAL A 79 4.85 -7.26 10.92
N ILE A 80 4.12 -6.61 10.04
CA ILE A 80 3.04 -7.20 9.27
C ILE A 80 3.65 -7.72 7.97
N LEU A 81 3.46 -9.01 7.73
CA LEU A 81 3.92 -9.72 6.54
C LEU A 81 2.69 -10.19 5.74
N GLY A 82 2.64 -9.86 4.45
CA GLY A 82 1.56 -10.23 3.55
C GLY A 82 2.07 -10.88 2.25
N SER A 83 1.33 -11.85 1.74
CA SER A 83 1.56 -12.48 0.42
C SER A 83 0.38 -12.22 -0.51
N TYR A 84 0.69 -11.85 -1.75
CA TYR A 84 -0.28 -11.59 -2.82
C TYR A 84 0.11 -12.36 -4.07
N VAL A 85 -0.67 -13.39 -4.41
CA VAL A 85 -0.47 -14.16 -5.62
C VAL A 85 -0.86 -13.36 -6.86
N ASN A 86 -0.11 -13.54 -7.94
CA ASN A 86 -0.45 -12.97 -9.23
C ASN A 86 -1.64 -13.74 -9.84
N LEU A 87 -2.83 -13.16 -9.73
CA LEU A 87 -4.07 -13.69 -10.31
C LEU A 87 -4.33 -13.18 -11.73
N THR A 88 -3.32 -12.62 -12.41
CA THR A 88 -3.45 -12.23 -13.82
C THR A 88 -3.61 -13.49 -14.67
N GLU A 89 -4.85 -13.97 -14.77
CA GLU A 89 -5.24 -15.08 -15.64
C GLU A 89 -5.02 -14.68 -17.12
N GLU A 90 -4.85 -15.68 -17.97
CA GLU A 90 -4.92 -15.62 -19.45
C GLU A 90 -6.14 -14.86 -20.01
N LYS A 91 -7.12 -14.48 -19.18
CA LYS A 91 -8.36 -13.80 -19.58
C LYS A 91 -8.15 -12.38 -20.13
N THR A 92 -7.04 -11.72 -19.81
CA THR A 92 -6.67 -10.41 -20.38
C THR A 92 -5.63 -10.52 -21.51
N GLY A 93 -5.21 -11.73 -21.88
CA GLY A 93 -4.30 -11.98 -23.00
C GLY A 93 -2.82 -11.66 -22.73
N THR A 94 -2.43 -11.25 -21.52
CA THR A 94 -1.01 -11.03 -21.20
C THR A 94 -0.77 -11.37 -19.73
N ARG A 95 -0.15 -12.53 -19.46
CA ARG A 95 0.35 -12.86 -18.12
C ARG A 95 1.53 -11.94 -17.82
N ASP A 96 1.45 -11.16 -16.75
CA ASP A 96 2.62 -10.46 -16.25
C ASP A 96 3.60 -11.50 -15.70
N ALA A 97 4.61 -11.84 -16.51
CA ALA A 97 5.64 -12.81 -16.17
C ALA A 97 6.69 -12.24 -15.19
N SER A 98 6.49 -11.00 -14.73
CA SER A 98 7.43 -10.30 -13.87
C SER A 98 7.42 -10.82 -12.43
N PHE A 99 6.32 -11.44 -11.97
CA PHE A 99 6.21 -12.05 -10.65
C PHE A 99 5.11 -13.11 -10.58
N ASN A 100 5.28 -14.12 -9.73
CA ASN A 100 4.24 -15.07 -9.35
C ASN A 100 3.61 -14.70 -7.99
N THR A 101 4.41 -14.17 -7.06
CA THR A 101 3.95 -13.74 -5.74
C THR A 101 4.61 -12.41 -5.34
N ARG A 102 3.83 -11.46 -4.83
CA ARG A 102 4.33 -10.25 -4.16
C ARG A 102 4.28 -10.45 -2.65
N LEU A 103 5.35 -10.06 -1.98
CA LEU A 103 5.49 -10.07 -0.54
C LEU A 103 5.53 -8.64 -0.04
N THR A 104 4.76 -8.34 1.00
CA THR A 104 4.75 -7.04 1.65
C THR A 104 5.31 -7.16 3.05
N VAL A 105 6.12 -6.19 3.43
CA VAL A 105 6.64 -6.01 4.79
C VAL A 105 6.20 -4.63 5.24
N GLU A 106 5.39 -4.55 6.29
CA GLU A 106 4.83 -3.30 6.80
C GLU A 106 5.14 -3.17 8.29
N GLY A 107 5.67 -2.02 8.70
CA GLY A 107 6.07 -1.80 10.09
C GLY A 107 6.26 -0.33 10.41
N ARG A 108 6.43 -0.03 11.70
CA ARG A 108 6.67 1.34 12.20
C ARG A 108 8.14 1.74 12.19
N ASN A 109 9.05 0.77 12.10
CA ASN A 109 10.48 1.02 12.04
C ASN A 109 11.00 0.80 10.61
N ALA A 110 11.55 1.85 10.00
CA ALA A 110 12.06 1.81 8.63
C ALA A 110 13.26 0.86 8.46
N GLU A 111 14.13 0.79 9.47
CA GLU A 111 15.33 -0.06 9.41
C GLU A 111 14.94 -1.54 9.46
N GLU A 112 14.12 -1.92 10.43
CA GLU A 112 13.62 -3.29 10.58
C GLU A 112 12.87 -3.77 9.32
N VAL A 113 12.00 -2.94 8.76
CA VAL A 113 11.25 -3.25 7.53
C VAL A 113 12.19 -3.46 6.33
N LYS A 114 13.27 -2.67 6.25
CA LYS A 114 14.26 -2.77 5.16
C LYS A 114 15.14 -4.02 5.32
N GLU A 115 15.55 -4.35 6.54
CA GLU A 115 16.33 -5.56 6.84
C GLU A 115 15.54 -6.81 6.47
N ILE A 116 14.29 -6.91 6.93
CA ILE A 116 13.40 -8.04 6.58
C ILE A 116 13.14 -8.08 5.08
N GLY A 117 12.98 -6.93 4.43
CA GLY A 117 12.84 -6.84 2.98
C GLY A 117 14.06 -7.40 2.23
N ASN A 118 15.27 -7.13 2.71
CA ASN A 118 16.50 -7.69 2.14
C ASN A 118 16.61 -9.20 2.38
N GLU A 119 16.26 -9.67 3.58
CA GLU A 119 16.24 -11.12 3.89
C GLU A 119 15.27 -11.87 2.95
N LEU A 120 14.10 -11.29 2.67
CA LEU A 120 13.13 -11.85 1.72
C LEU A 120 13.66 -11.90 0.28
N VAL A 121 14.43 -10.90 -0.14
CA VAL A 121 15.08 -10.86 -1.46
C VAL A 121 16.08 -12.01 -1.58
N GLU A 122 16.90 -12.24 -0.56
CA GLU A 122 17.89 -13.32 -0.55
C GLU A 122 17.22 -14.70 -0.50
N LEU A 123 16.21 -14.88 0.35
CA LEU A 123 15.52 -16.16 0.53
C LEU A 123 14.70 -16.58 -0.71
N PHE A 124 14.05 -15.63 -1.38
CA PHE A 124 13.10 -15.92 -2.46
C PHE A 124 13.56 -15.41 -3.83
N LYS A 125 14.84 -15.02 -3.97
CA LYS A 125 15.43 -14.46 -5.19
C LYS A 125 14.57 -13.35 -5.79
N GLY A 126 13.96 -12.55 -4.91
CA GLY A 126 13.01 -11.53 -5.28
C GLY A 126 13.68 -10.26 -5.78
N LYS A 127 12.89 -9.31 -6.25
CA LYS A 127 13.32 -7.93 -6.52
C LYS A 127 12.45 -6.98 -5.71
N ILE A 128 13.08 -6.01 -5.05
CA ILE A 128 12.35 -4.92 -4.40
C ILE A 128 11.68 -4.10 -5.50
N VAL A 129 10.38 -3.92 -5.37
CA VAL A 129 9.58 -3.09 -6.27
C VAL A 129 9.29 -1.79 -5.57
N ASP A 130 9.46 -0.69 -6.29
CA ASP A 130 9.13 0.62 -5.77
C ASP A 130 7.61 0.70 -5.48
N PRO A 131 7.18 1.19 -4.30
CA PRO A 131 5.77 1.29 -3.96
C PRO A 131 4.97 2.17 -4.95
N GLY A 132 5.62 3.02 -5.76
CA GLY A 132 4.98 3.80 -6.83
C GLY A 132 4.71 3.01 -8.13
N THR A 133 5.34 1.86 -8.33
CA THR A 133 5.18 1.01 -9.54
C THR A 133 4.26 -0.20 -9.29
N ALA A 134 3.80 -0.37 -8.06
CA ALA A 134 3.03 -1.54 -7.62
C ALA A 134 1.51 -1.43 -7.83
N VAL A 135 1.04 -0.50 -8.67
CA VAL A 135 -0.39 -0.30 -8.99
C VAL A 135 -0.73 -0.92 -10.34
#